data_AF-A0A6B3DXB2-F1
#
_entry.id   AF-A0A6B3DXB2-F1
#
_cell.length_a   1.000
_cell.length_b   1.000
_cell.length_c   1.000
_cell.angle_alpha   90.00
_cell.angle_beta   90.00
_cell.angle_gamma   90.00
#
_symmetry.space_group_name_H-M   'P 1'
#
loop_
_entity.id
_entity.type
_entity.pdbx_description
1 polymer ?
#
loop_
_entity_poly.entity_id
_entity_poly.type
_entity_poly.pdbx_seq_one_letter_code
_entity_poly.pdbx_strand_id
1 'polypeptide(L)' 'MAEPTREHRVRNIPWSDGEEYAYRLLVEHTGGTETAPPCPGCSSPQRDCPEGKSLRGLLRDATRARTGRISPEATR' A
#
# COMPACT_ATOMS: atom_id res chain seq x y z
N MET A 1 -5.57 22.33 27.81
CA MET A 1 -5.37 20.91 28.18
C MET A 1 -4.80 20.24 26.96
N ALA A 2 -3.58 19.68 27.04
CA ALA A 2 -2.91 19.06 25.90
C ALA A 2 -3.53 17.68 25.66
N GLU A 3 -4.17 17.49 24.52
CA GLU A 3 -4.56 16.18 24.03
C GLU A 3 -3.28 15.34 23.86
N PRO A 4 -3.18 14.14 24.43
CA PRO A 4 -2.06 13.26 24.13
C PRO A 4 -2.21 12.88 22.65
N THR A 5 -1.41 13.51 21.79
CA THR A 5 -1.16 13.02 20.44
C THR A 5 -0.82 11.56 20.59
N ARG A 6 -1.74 10.66 20.19
CA ARG A 6 -1.50 9.22 20.13
C ARG A 6 -0.23 9.08 19.30
N GLU A 7 0.89 8.89 19.96
CA GLU A 7 2.16 8.62 19.32
C GLU A 7 1.91 7.34 18.54
N HIS A 8 1.67 7.50 17.24
CA HIS A 8 1.61 6.40 16.30
C HIS A 8 3.05 5.89 16.27
N ARG A 9 3.43 5.08 17.27
CA ARG A 9 4.72 4.40 17.28
C ARG A 9 4.75 3.65 15.97
N VAL A 10 5.47 4.19 15.00
CA VAL A 10 5.76 3.54 13.73
C VAL A 10 6.60 2.34 14.13
N ARG A 11 5.91 1.24 14.42
CA ARG A 11 6.56 -0.04 14.58
C ARG A 11 7.19 -0.29 13.22
N ASN A 12 8.52 -0.36 13.16
CA ASN A 12 9.26 -0.85 12.00
C ASN A 12 8.92 -2.34 11.84
N ILE A 13 7.70 -2.60 11.40
CA ILE A 13 7.23 -3.93 11.11
C ILE A 13 7.82 -4.26 9.74
N PRO A 14 8.63 -5.32 9.64
CA PRO A 14 9.17 -5.73 8.36
C PRO A 14 8.03 -5.99 7.37
N TRP A 15 8.31 -5.74 6.11
CA TRP A 15 7.39 -6.08 5.05
C TRP A 15 7.28 -7.59 4.93
N SER A 16 6.10 -8.07 4.57
CA SER A 16 5.89 -9.48 4.23
C SER A 16 6.30 -9.72 2.77
N ASP A 17 6.70 -10.94 2.40
CA ASP A 17 7.03 -11.29 1.00
C ASP A 17 5.92 -10.89 0.02
N GLY A 18 4.66 -11.03 0.43
CA GLY A 18 3.50 -10.65 -0.37
C GLY A 18 3.32 -9.12 -0.54
N GLU A 19 3.70 -8.32 0.47
CA GLU A 19 3.69 -6.85 0.37
C GLU A 19 4.83 -6.37 -0.54
N GLU A 20 6.02 -6.94 -0.39
CA GLU A 20 7.17 -6.63 -1.26
C GLU A 20 6.90 -6.99 -2.72
N TYR A 21 6.31 -8.16 -2.96
CA TYR A 21 5.92 -8.59 -4.30
C TYR A 21 4.87 -7.66 -4.91
N ALA A 22 3.78 -7.35 -4.18
CA ALA A 22 2.72 -6.48 -4.67
C ALA A 22 3.21 -5.05 -4.94
N TYR A 23 4.08 -4.52 -4.09
CA TYR A 23 4.69 -3.21 -4.29
C TYR A 23 5.68 -3.19 -5.44
N ARG A 24 6.49 -4.24 -5.62
CA ARG A 24 7.39 -4.34 -6.78
C ARG A 24 6.61 -4.30 -8.08
N LEU A 25 5.55 -5.10 -8.20
CA LEU A 25 4.67 -5.09 -9.37
C LEU A 25 4.07 -3.71 -9.62
N LEU A 26 3.64 -3.03 -8.56
CA LEU A 26 3.09 -1.68 -8.64
C LEU A 26 4.14 -0.68 -9.14
N VAL A 27 5.35 -0.70 -8.59
CA VAL A 27 6.46 0.17 -9.00
C VAL A 27 6.89 -0.12 -10.43
N GLU A 28 6.99 -1.39 -10.84
CA GLU A 28 7.29 -1.78 -12.22
C GLU A 28 6.23 -1.26 -13.19
N HIS A 29 4.95 -1.39 -12.83
CA HIS A 29 3.84 -0.90 -13.65
C HIS A 29 3.81 0.64 -13.74
N THR A 30 4.06 1.32 -12.62
CA THR A 30 3.99 2.80 -12.55
C THR A 30 5.34 3.47 -12.80
N GLY A 31 6.42 2.73 -13.11
CA GLY A 31 7.78 3.29 -13.22
C GLY A 31 8.26 4.03 -11.97
N GLY A 32 7.76 3.67 -10.79
CA GLY A 32 7.99 4.40 -9.53
C GLY A 32 7.27 5.76 -9.41
N THR A 33 6.49 6.18 -10.42
CA THR A 33 5.71 7.43 -10.39
C THR A 33 4.23 7.15 -10.13
N GLU A 34 3.96 6.39 -9.06
CA GLU A 34 2.63 5.96 -8.62
C GLU A 34 1.57 7.08 -8.56
N THR A 35 2.00 8.33 -8.44
CA THR A 35 1.18 9.52 -8.22
C THR A 35 1.15 10.49 -9.40
N ALA A 36 1.94 10.26 -10.45
CA ALA A 36 2.06 11.18 -11.59
C ALA A 36 1.29 10.64 -12.82
N PRO A 37 0.30 11.37 -13.37
CA PRO A 37 -0.21 11.10 -14.70
C PRO A 37 0.75 11.61 -15.79
N PRO A 38 0.74 11.02 -17.00
CA PRO A 38 0.02 9.80 -17.38
C PRO A 38 0.69 8.54 -16.77
N CYS A 39 -0.09 7.50 -16.51
CA CYS A 39 0.49 6.25 -16.00
C CYS A 39 1.43 5.65 -17.07
N PRO A 40 2.72 5.41 -16.75
CA PRO A 40 3.70 5.02 -17.75
C PRO A 40 3.49 3.61 -18.31
N GLY A 41 2.92 2.68 -17.53
CA GLY A 41 2.69 1.30 -17.98
C GLY A 41 1.55 1.15 -18.99
N CYS A 42 0.57 2.04 -18.98
CA CYS A 42 -0.67 1.92 -19.77
C CYS A 42 -1.00 3.17 -20.59
N SER A 43 -0.15 4.22 -20.54
CA SER A 43 -0.36 5.53 -21.18
C SER A 43 -1.72 6.17 -20.88
N SER A 44 -2.32 5.82 -19.75
CA SER A 44 -3.61 6.36 -19.35
C SER A 44 -3.45 7.84 -18.97
N PRO A 45 -4.33 8.74 -19.43
CA PRO A 45 -4.34 10.14 -18.98
C PRO A 45 -4.71 10.25 -17.50
N GLN A 46 -5.27 9.20 -16.92
CA GLN A 46 -5.60 9.12 -15.52
C GLN A 46 -4.37 8.73 -14.70
N ARG A 47 -4.25 9.31 -13.50
CA ARG A 47 -3.22 8.96 -12.50
C ARG A 47 -3.15 7.45 -12.21
N ASP A 48 -4.30 6.79 -12.27
CA ASP A 48 -4.49 5.40 -11.93
C ASP A 48 -5.29 4.69 -13.03
N CYS A 49 -4.60 3.92 -13.87
CA CYS A 49 -5.31 3.04 -14.80
C CYS A 49 -5.88 1.80 -14.07
N PRO A 50 -6.82 1.06 -14.69
CA PRO A 50 -7.47 -0.08 -14.04
C PRO A 50 -6.50 -1.12 -13.46
N GLU A 51 -5.35 -1.32 -14.13
CA GLU A 51 -4.29 -2.22 -13.66
C GLU A 51 -3.58 -1.68 -12.42
N GLY A 52 -3.13 -0.42 -12.43
CA GLY A 52 -2.57 0.25 -11.25
C GLY A 52 -3.51 0.25 -10.03
N LYS A 53 -4.83 0.42 -10.25
CA LYS A 53 -5.84 0.29 -9.18
C LYS A 53 -5.89 -1.12 -8.59
N SER A 54 -5.80 -2.13 -9.45
CA SER A 54 -5.82 -3.54 -9.03
C SER A 54 -4.58 -3.89 -8.21
N LEU A 55 -3.39 -3.44 -8.65
CA LEU A 55 -2.12 -3.63 -7.95
C LEU A 55 -2.08 -2.91 -6.60
N ARG A 56 -2.61 -1.68 -6.51
CA ARG A 56 -2.81 -0.99 -5.23
C ARG A 56 -3.78 -1.73 -4.31
N GLY A 57 -4.82 -2.35 -4.86
CA GLY A 57 -5.72 -3.24 -4.14
C GLY A 57 -4.97 -4.39 -3.49
N LEU A 58 -4.16 -5.11 -4.27
CA LEU A 58 -3.33 -6.21 -3.80
C LEU A 58 -2.37 -5.79 -2.68
N LEU A 59 -1.69 -4.65 -2.83
CA LEU A 59 -0.81 -4.11 -1.79
C LEU A 59 -1.60 -3.80 -0.51
N ARG A 60 -2.78 -3.19 -0.63
CA ARG A 60 -3.68 -2.92 0.50
C ARG A 60 -4.11 -4.21 1.20
N ASP A 61 -4.50 -5.23 0.46
CA ASP A 61 -4.92 -6.51 1.01
C ASP A 61 -3.77 -7.24 1.71
N ALA A 62 -2.56 -7.22 1.12
CA ALA A 62 -1.35 -7.77 1.73
C ALA A 62 -1.02 -7.06 3.05
N THR A 63 -1.08 -5.72 3.07
CA THR A 63 -0.87 -4.92 4.28
C THR A 63 -1.97 -5.12 5.32
N ARG A 64 -3.23 -5.30 4.89
CA ARG A 64 -4.34 -5.61 5.79
C ARG A 64 -4.17 -6.99 6.43
N ALA A 65 -3.78 -8.01 5.66
CA ALA A 65 -3.51 -9.35 6.17
C ALA A 65 -2.39 -9.33 7.23
N ARG A 66 -1.34 -8.54 7.02
CA ARG A 66 -0.29 -8.32 8.03
C ARG A 66 -0.83 -7.61 9.27
N THR A 67 -1.61 -6.54 9.09
CA THR A 67 -2.17 -5.75 10.21
C THR A 67 -3.11 -6.62 11.06
N GLY A 68 -3.92 -7.47 10.45
CA GLY A 68 -4.78 -8.44 11.15
C GLY A 68 -4.00 -9.51 11.94
N ARG A 69 -2.80 -9.88 11.47
CA ARG A 69 -1.88 -10.78 12.21
C ARG A 69 -1.18 -10.09 13.38
N ILE A 70 -0.96 -8.78 13.30
CA ILE A 70 -0.22 -8.00 14.31
C ILE A 70 -1.16 -7.42 15.38
N SER A 71 -2.42 -7.17 15.05
CA SER A 71 -3.47 -6.76 15.98
C SER A 71 -4.56 -7.84 16.07
N PRO A 72 -4.35 -8.92 16.83
CA PRO A 72 -5.42 -9.87 17.13
C PRO A 72 -6.56 -9.24 17.97
N GLU A 73 -6.33 -8.06 18.59
CA GLU A 73 -7.35 -7.33 19.38
C GLU A 73 -8.46 -6.66 18.54
N ALA A 74 -8.40 -6.67 17.22
CA ALA A 74 -9.47 -6.13 16.36
C ALA A 74 -10.63 -7.13 16.10
N THR A 75 -10.63 -8.30 16.75
CA THR A 75 -11.67 -9.35 16.58
C THR A 75 -12.56 -9.49 17.82
N ARG A 76 -12.88 -8.39 18.52
CA ARG A 76 -13.88 -8.42 19.60
C ARG A 76 -14.93 -7.34 19.42
#